data_AF-A8ZPJ7-F1
#
_entry.id   AF-A8ZPJ7-F1
#
_cell.length_a   1.000
_cell.length_b   1.000
_cell.length_c   1.000
_cell.angle_alpha   90.00
_cell.angle_beta   90.00
_cell.angle_gamma   90.00
#
_symmetry.space_group_name_H-M   'P 1'
#
loop_
_entity.id
_entity.type
_entity.pdbx_description
1 polymer ?
#
loop_
_entity_poly.entity_id
_entity_poly.type
_entity_poly.pdbx_seq_one_letter_code
_entity_poly.pdbx_strand_id
1 'polypeptide(L)'
;MIADNITDYYLEHSQPTLTASNTVSLNVPIIESWRCYDISNNVIIRGQIFNHSKYPAGKSLKSSPIQGCLTKAGRVYVTTKNSMYELGIPHPDFAGDAQLWMDGTDHQQWAKLTFCG
;
A
#
# COMPACT_ATOMS: atom_id res chain seq x y z
N MET A 1 -5.59 4.95 -15.95
CA MET A 1 -6.05 4.54 -14.60
C MET A 1 -5.73 5.68 -13.67
N ILE A 2 -6.67 6.10 -12.83
CA ILE A 2 -6.48 7.14 -11.82
C ILE A 2 -6.65 6.54 -10.42
N ALA A 3 -6.18 7.22 -9.37
CA ALA A 3 -6.26 6.72 -7.99
C ALA A 3 -7.70 6.39 -7.58
N ASP A 4 -8.64 7.26 -7.91
CA ASP A 4 -10.06 7.11 -7.59
C ASP A 4 -10.64 5.81 -8.15
N ASN A 5 -10.26 5.41 -9.38
CA ASN A 5 -10.73 4.14 -9.95
C ASN A 5 -10.36 2.93 -9.10
N ILE A 6 -9.21 2.95 -8.41
CA ILE A 6 -8.79 1.84 -7.54
C ILE A 6 -9.58 1.89 -6.23
N THR A 7 -9.76 3.09 -5.67
CA THR A 7 -10.54 3.31 -4.45
C THR A 7 -11.99 2.89 -4.64
N ASP A 8 -12.63 3.33 -5.72
CA ASP A 8 -14.01 2.97 -6.09
C ASP A 8 -14.13 1.46 -6.31
N TYR A 9 -13.20 0.87 -7.08
CA TYR A 9 -13.18 -0.58 -7.29
C TYR A 9 -13.06 -1.35 -5.97
N TYR A 10 -12.27 -0.84 -5.02
CA TYR A 10 -12.17 -1.44 -3.70
C TYR A 10 -13.48 -1.35 -2.93
N LEU A 11 -14.14 -0.20 -2.93
CA LEU A 11 -15.42 0.01 -2.26
C LEU A 11 -16.53 -0.88 -2.86
N GLU A 12 -16.56 -1.05 -4.18
CA GLU A 12 -17.55 -1.86 -4.88
C GLU A 12 -17.37 -3.37 -4.64
N HIS A 13 -16.13 -3.82 -4.48
CA HIS A 13 -15.82 -5.25 -4.53
C HIS A 13 -15.25 -5.84 -3.25
N SER A 14 -14.77 -5.03 -2.30
CA SER A 14 -14.25 -5.51 -1.03
C SER A 14 -15.39 -6.01 -0.13
N GLN A 15 -15.13 -7.13 0.55
CA GLN A 15 -15.99 -7.61 1.63
C GLN A 15 -15.32 -7.27 2.97
N PRO A 16 -15.96 -6.48 3.85
CA PRO A 16 -15.34 -5.91 5.06
C PRO A 16 -14.94 -6.91 6.15
N THR A 17 -15.11 -8.22 5.94
CA THR A 17 -14.93 -9.27 6.95
C THR A 17 -13.51 -9.86 7.02
N LEU A 18 -12.57 -9.44 6.16
CA LEU A 18 -11.27 -10.09 6.02
C LEU A 18 -10.12 -9.12 6.35
N THR A 19 -9.55 -9.25 7.55
CA THR A 19 -8.33 -8.55 7.98
C THR A 19 -7.09 -9.42 7.69
N ALA A 20 -5.89 -8.82 7.67
CA ALA A 20 -4.64 -9.56 7.48
C ALA A 20 -4.43 -10.68 8.52
N SER A 21 -5.04 -10.58 9.70
CA SER A 21 -5.03 -11.61 10.74
C SER A 21 -5.86 -12.85 10.41
N ASN A 22 -6.84 -12.75 9.50
CA ASN A 22 -7.75 -13.84 9.13
C ASN A 22 -7.28 -14.63 7.90
N THR A 23 -6.18 -14.23 7.25
CA THR A 23 -5.72 -14.79 5.98
C THR A 23 -4.46 -15.63 6.15
N VAL A 24 -4.61 -16.83 6.73
CA VAL A 24 -3.51 -17.79 6.96
C VAL A 24 -3.06 -18.52 5.67
N SER A 25 -3.76 -18.38 4.53
CA SER A 25 -3.57 -19.31 3.39
C SER A 25 -3.04 -18.75 2.06
N LEU A 26 -2.65 -17.48 1.97
CA LEU A 26 -2.01 -16.97 0.76
C LEU A 26 -0.74 -16.23 1.15
N ASN A 27 0.43 -16.71 0.72
CA ASN A 27 1.74 -16.03 0.84
C ASN A 27 1.80 -14.73 0.00
N VAL A 28 0.66 -14.06 -0.20
CA VAL A 28 0.54 -12.81 -0.93
C VAL A 28 0.72 -11.68 0.08
N PRO A 29 1.61 -10.72 -0.19
CA PRO A 29 1.78 -9.56 0.67
C PRO A 29 0.51 -8.71 0.70
N ILE A 30 0.13 -8.26 1.90
CA ILE A 30 -1.06 -7.43 2.11
C ILE A 30 -0.59 -6.00 2.40
N ILE A 31 -1.26 -5.01 1.81
CA ILE A 31 -1.05 -3.61 2.14
C ILE A 31 -2.26 -3.13 2.95
N GLU A 32 -2.04 -2.73 4.20
CA GLU A 32 -3.05 -2.09 5.04
C GLU A 32 -2.74 -0.60 5.23
N SER A 33 -3.69 0.15 5.80
CA SER A 33 -3.60 1.60 5.96
C SER A 33 -3.18 2.30 4.67
N TRP A 34 -3.71 1.82 3.55
CA TRP A 34 -3.26 2.20 2.22
C TRP A 34 -4.02 3.42 1.68
N ARG A 35 -3.36 4.16 0.80
CA ARG A 35 -3.94 5.25 -0.01
C ARG A 35 -3.36 5.20 -1.43
N CYS A 36 -4.19 5.52 -2.41
CA CYS A 36 -3.79 5.65 -3.82
C CYS A 36 -3.35 7.09 -4.12
N TYR A 37 -2.34 7.25 -4.97
CA TYR A 37 -1.86 8.56 -5.40
C TYR A 37 -1.60 8.56 -6.91
N ASP A 38 -2.07 9.61 -7.58
CA ASP A 38 -1.69 9.93 -8.95
C ASP A 38 -0.36 10.71 -8.95
N ILE A 39 0.67 10.12 -9.56
CA ILE A 39 2.00 10.72 -9.70
C ILE A 39 2.46 10.56 -11.14
N SER A 40 2.64 11.67 -11.86
CA SER A 40 3.21 11.71 -13.22
C SER A 40 2.56 10.68 -14.15
N ASN A 41 1.23 10.73 -14.27
CA ASN A 41 0.38 9.82 -15.07
C ASN A 41 0.40 8.34 -14.63
N ASN A 42 0.92 8.03 -13.44
CA ASN A 42 0.90 6.69 -12.87
C ASN A 42 0.14 6.71 -11.54
N VAL A 43 -0.57 5.62 -11.25
CA VAL A 43 -1.13 5.40 -9.91
C VAL A 43 -0.13 4.59 -9.09
N ILE A 44 0.13 5.02 -7.86
CA ILE A 44 0.88 4.24 -6.88
C ILE A 44 0.06 4.07 -5.61
N ILE A 45 0.42 3.08 -4.80
CA ILE A 45 -0.12 2.88 -3.46
C ILE A 45 0.97 3.11 -2.42
N ARG A 46 0.64 3.86 -1.38
CA ARG A 46 1.41 3.87 -0.13
C ARG A 46 0.59 3.25 0.98
N GLY A 47 1.25 2.54 1.89
CA GLY A 47 0.60 1.90 3.03
C GLY A 47 1.61 1.10 3.84
N GLN A 48 1.12 0.22 4.69
CA GLN A 48 1.92 -0.67 5.53
C GLN A 48 1.87 -2.10 4.98
N ILE A 49 3.04 -2.71 4.76
CA ILE A 49 3.13 -4.07 4.23
C ILE A 49 3.09 -5.11 5.34
N PHE A 50 2.35 -6.18 5.09
CA PHE A 50 2.24 -7.37 5.92
C PHE A 50 2.50 -8.62 5.07
N ASN A 51 2.87 -9.71 5.73
CA ASN A 51 3.06 -11.02 5.08
C ASN A 51 4.06 -11.02 3.91
N HIS A 52 5.18 -10.28 4.04
CA HIS A 52 6.22 -10.19 3.02
C HIS A 52 7.54 -10.79 3.52
N SER A 53 8.17 -11.65 2.71
CA SER A 53 9.39 -12.37 3.11
C SER A 53 10.60 -11.46 3.40
N LYS A 54 10.68 -10.30 2.74
CA LYS A 54 11.80 -9.34 2.89
C LYS A 54 11.52 -8.18 3.85
N TYR A 55 10.26 -7.94 4.22
CA TYR A 55 9.88 -6.74 4.97
C TYR A 55 9.11 -7.14 6.23
N PRO A 56 9.49 -6.62 7.41
CA PRO A 56 8.73 -6.87 8.62
C PRO A 56 7.31 -6.31 8.47
N ALA A 57 6.36 -6.96 9.14
CA ALA A 57 4.97 -6.53 9.19
C ALA A 57 4.85 -5.09 9.72
N GLY A 58 3.94 -4.29 9.14
CA GLY A 58 3.72 -2.90 9.49
C GLY A 58 4.73 -1.91 8.88
N LYS A 59 5.70 -2.37 8.09
CA LYS A 59 6.68 -1.48 7.46
C LYS A 59 6.01 -0.62 6.38
N SER A 60 6.28 0.69 6.38
CA SER A 60 5.82 1.59 5.33
C SER A 60 6.39 1.18 3.97
N LEU A 61 5.52 1.16 2.96
CA LEU A 61 5.80 0.75 1.59
C LEU A 61 5.28 1.83 0.64
N LYS A 62 6.07 2.09 -0.41
CA LYS A 62 5.63 2.77 -1.64
C LYS A 62 5.69 1.77 -2.79
N SER A 63 4.57 1.50 -3.44
CA SER A 63 4.51 0.57 -4.56
C SER A 63 5.15 1.16 -5.83
N SER A 64 5.50 0.28 -6.77
CA SER A 64 5.69 0.66 -8.18
C SER A 64 4.34 1.04 -8.83
N PRO A 65 4.35 1.63 -10.03
CA PRO A 65 3.13 1.93 -10.77
C PRO A 65 2.18 0.73 -10.86
N ILE A 66 0.91 0.97 -10.53
CA ILE A 66 -0.16 -0.03 -10.64
C ILE A 66 -0.50 -0.20 -12.12
N GLN A 67 -0.56 -1.46 -12.55
CA GLN A 67 -0.92 -1.85 -13.91
C GLN A 67 -2.37 -2.33 -14.00
N GLY A 68 -2.96 -2.79 -12.90
CA GLY A 68 -4.28 -3.38 -12.87
C GLY A 68 -4.79 -3.65 -11.46
N CYS A 69 -6.10 -3.82 -11.36
CA CYS A 69 -6.81 -4.31 -10.19
C CYS A 69 -7.67 -5.51 -10.57
N LEU A 70 -7.85 -6.44 -9.63
CA LEU A 70 -8.70 -7.62 -9.81
C LEU A 70 -9.30 -8.04 -8.47
N THR A 71 -10.51 -8.62 -8.50
CA THR A 71 -11.14 -9.18 -7.30
C THR A 71 -11.16 -10.71 -7.35
N LYS A 72 -10.94 -11.35 -6.21
CA LYS A 72 -11.18 -12.78 -6.03
C LYS A 72 -11.76 -13.04 -4.64
N ALA A 73 -12.92 -13.70 -4.59
CA ALA A 73 -13.60 -14.04 -3.34
C ALA A 73 -13.77 -12.85 -2.37
N GLY A 74 -14.18 -11.68 -2.89
CA GLY A 74 -14.38 -10.46 -2.10
C GLY A 74 -13.10 -9.75 -1.65
N ARG A 75 -11.94 -10.17 -2.17
CA ARG A 75 -10.62 -9.57 -1.90
C ARG A 75 -10.12 -8.86 -3.12
N VAL A 76 -9.60 -7.66 -2.92
CA VAL A 76 -9.11 -6.80 -3.99
C VAL A 76 -7.59 -6.92 -4.06
N TYR A 77 -7.09 -7.18 -5.26
CA TYR A 77 -5.68 -7.30 -5.53
C TYR A 77 -5.25 -6.23 -6.53
N VAL A 78 -4.05 -5.71 -6.33
CA VAL A 78 -3.40 -4.79 -7.26
C VAL A 78 -2.15 -5.42 -7.81
N THR A 79 -1.95 -5.26 -9.11
CA THR A 79 -0.79 -5.80 -9.82
C THR A 79 0.12 -4.65 -10.24
N THR A 80 1.40 -4.79 -9.93
CA THR A 80 2.49 -3.99 -10.48
C THR A 80 3.25 -4.85 -11.49
N LYS A 81 4.26 -4.26 -12.15
CA LYS A 81 5.11 -4.97 -13.12
C LYS A 81 5.68 -6.31 -12.61
N ASN A 82 6.07 -6.37 -11.33
CA ASN A 82 6.81 -7.52 -10.79
C ASN A 82 6.16 -8.17 -9.56
N SER A 83 5.07 -7.58 -9.05
CA SER A 83 4.50 -7.96 -7.75
C SER A 83 2.99 -7.80 -7.77
N MET A 84 2.32 -8.64 -6.99
CA MET A 84 0.89 -8.53 -6.70
C MET A 84 0.71 -8.35 -5.19
N TYR A 85 -0.21 -7.47 -4.83
CA TYR A 85 -0.52 -7.15 -3.44
C TYR A 85 -2.02 -7.28 -3.20
N GLU A 86 -2.40 -7.81 -2.05
CA GLU A 86 -3.78 -7.76 -1.57
C GLU A 86 -4.00 -6.41 -0.86
N LEU A 87 -5.11 -5.73 -1.15
CA LEU A 87 -5.53 -4.55 -0.42
C LEU A 87 -6.33 -4.96 0.80
N GLY A 88 -5.75 -4.70 1.97
CA GLY A 88 -6.42 -4.88 3.27
C GLY A 88 -7.22 -3.64 3.64
N ILE A 89 -7.26 -3.33 4.93
CA ILE A 89 -8.02 -2.18 5.44
C ILE A 89 -7.42 -0.88 4.87
N PRO A 90 -8.23 0.00 4.24
CA PRO A 90 -7.74 1.28 3.75
C PRO A 90 -7.41 2.23 4.90
N HIS A 91 -6.60 3.26 4.63
CA HIS A 91 -6.41 4.33 5.60
C HIS A 91 -7.75 5.06 5.84
N PRO A 92 -8.12 5.51 7.05
CA PRO A 92 -9.35 6.28 7.29
C PRO A 92 -9.63 7.41 6.28
N ASP A 93 -8.61 8.20 5.93
CA ASP A 93 -8.70 9.25 4.89
C ASP A 93 -8.40 8.78 3.45
N PHE A 94 -8.66 7.52 3.08
CA PHE A 94 -8.36 6.99 1.74
C PHE A 94 -9.25 7.55 0.61
N ALA A 95 -10.37 8.17 0.97
CA ALA A 95 -11.35 8.75 0.05
C ALA A 95 -11.26 10.29 -0.05
N GLY A 96 -10.23 10.92 0.52
CA GLY A 96 -10.10 12.37 0.62
C GLY A 96 -8.81 12.92 0.03
N ASP A 97 -8.98 13.90 -0.87
CA ASP A 97 -8.05 14.88 -1.43
C ASP A 97 -6.55 14.60 -1.29
N ALA A 98 -5.91 14.35 -2.43
CA ALA A 98 -4.47 14.19 -2.60
C ALA A 98 -3.66 15.48 -2.35
N GLN A 99 -3.86 16.15 -1.22
CA GLN A 99 -3.01 17.24 -0.75
C GLN A 99 -2.40 16.92 0.62
N LEU A 100 -1.07 17.05 0.67
CA LEU A 100 -0.16 16.80 1.79
C LEU A 100 0.05 15.33 2.18
N TRP A 101 1.04 14.70 1.52
CA TRP A 101 2.16 14.00 2.18
C TRP A 101 3.36 13.93 1.23
N MET A 102 3.78 15.12 0.78
CA MET A 102 5.20 15.40 0.54
C MET A 102 5.79 15.72 1.91
N ASP A 103 6.06 14.71 2.74
CA ASP A 103 7.02 14.92 3.82
C ASP A 103 8.15 13.91 3.71
N GLY A 104 9.35 14.47 3.79
CA GLY A 104 10.60 13.84 3.46
C GLY A 104 10.86 12.66 4.40
N THR A 105 11.22 11.53 3.81
CA THR A 105 12.03 10.54 4.52
C THR A 105 12.98 9.85 3.55
N ASP A 106 13.65 10.66 2.74
CA ASP A 106 15.05 10.39 2.39
C ASP A 106 15.92 10.96 3.51
N HIS A 107 15.86 10.32 4.68
CA HIS A 107 16.87 10.49 5.72
C HIS A 107 17.59 9.17 5.92
N GLN A 108 18.31 8.80 4.86
CA GLN A 108 19.47 7.95 4.96
C GLN A 108 20.63 8.81 5.50
N GLN A 109 20.67 9.08 6.81
CA GLN A 109 21.89 9.54 7.47
C GLN A 109 22.10 8.73 8.74
N TRP A 110 23.02 7.77 8.65
CA TRP A 110 23.64 7.16 9.81
C TRP A 110 24.22 8.26 10.69
N ALA A 111 23.77 8.34 11.94
CA ALA A 111 24.39 9.16 12.95
C ALA A 111 25.83 8.67 13.19
N LYS A 112 26.80 9.27 12.49
CA LYS A 112 28.21 9.21 12.87
C LYS A 112 28.38 10.17 14.05
N LEU A 113 28.10 9.67 15.25
CA LEU A 113 28.53 10.32 16.48
C LEU A 113 30.06 10.33 16.48
N THR A 114 30.64 11.48 16.17
CA THR A 114 32.03 11.78 16.54
C THR A 114 31.95 12.79 17.68
N PHE A 115 32.12 12.28 18.89
CA PHE A 115 32.27 13.04 20.12
C PHE A 115 33.63 13.75 20.08
N CYS A 116 33.66 15.08 20.19
CA CYS A 116 34.88 15.85 20.43
C CYS A 116 35.07 16.01 21.94
N GLY A 117 36.23 15.58 22.43
CA GLY A 117 36.85 16.01 23.66
C GLY A 117 38.27 16.47 23.37
#